data_AF-A0A941GXE3-F1
#
_entry.id   AF-A0A941GXE3-F1
#
_cell.length_a   1.000
_cell.length_b   1.000
_cell.length_c   1.000
_cell.angle_alpha   90.00
_cell.angle_beta   90.00
_cell.angle_gamma   90.00
#
_symmetry.space_group_name_H-M   'P 1'
#
loop_
_entity.id
_entity.type
_entity.pdbx_description
1 polymer ?
#
loop_
_entity_poly.entity_id
_entity_poly.type
_entity_poly.pdbx_seq_one_letter_code
_entity_poly.pdbx_strand_id
1 'polypeptide(L)'
;MSQIKKHHNLMLVDLKEDVLVTTSIPPENHAALRSGFAGYPANPRWNASKFCAWKTGCHWRKALIQGEMVIRPTDSMLVPACEENREKQQPQTNKWLHFPTWAKQILGHYQTA
;
A
#
# COMPACT_ATOMS: atom_id res chain seq x y z
N MET A 1 -10.36 -14.13 -25.51
CA MET A 1 -10.27 -14.60 -24.11
C MET A 1 -10.66 -13.44 -23.21
N SER A 2 -11.90 -13.44 -22.72
CA SER A 2 -12.42 -12.34 -21.90
C SER A 2 -11.91 -12.50 -20.45
N GLN A 3 -11.14 -11.53 -19.97
CA GLN A 3 -10.67 -11.48 -18.59
C GLN A 3 -11.89 -11.24 -17.68
N ILE A 4 -12.36 -12.29 -16.99
CA ILE A 4 -13.40 -12.17 -15.98
C ILE A 4 -12.80 -11.40 -14.80
N LYS A 5 -12.99 -10.07 -14.79
CA LYS A 5 -12.74 -9.25 -13.60
C LYS A 5 -13.73 -9.71 -12.53
N LYS A 6 -13.32 -10.63 -11.67
CA LYS A 6 -14.05 -10.93 -10.43
C LYS A 6 -14.11 -9.61 -9.67
N HIS A 7 -15.29 -9.02 -9.58
CA HIS A 7 -15.53 -7.90 -8.66
C HIS A 7 -15.31 -8.45 -7.25
N HIS A 8 -14.09 -8.33 -6.75
CA HIS A 8 -13.80 -8.60 -5.36
C HIS A 8 -14.63 -7.60 -4.55
N ASN A 9 -15.55 -8.10 -3.73
CA ASN A 9 -16.35 -7.30 -2.83
C ASN A 9 -15.42 -6.76 -1.73
N LEU A 10 -14.70 -5.69 -2.06
CA LEU A 10 -13.79 -5.02 -1.16
C LEU A 10 -14.62 -4.25 -0.15
N MET A 11 -14.48 -4.62 1.12
CA MET A 11 -15.13 -3.96 2.25
C MET A 11 -14.15 -3.07 2.98
N LEU A 12 -14.63 -1.91 3.41
CA LEU A 12 -13.90 -1.01 4.30
C LEU A 12 -14.05 -1.50 5.74
N VAL A 13 -12.94 -1.65 6.44
CA VAL A 13 -12.88 -2.18 7.81
C VAL A 13 -12.06 -1.25 8.68
N ASP A 14 -12.64 -0.85 9.80
CA ASP A 14 -11.91 -0.24 10.90
C ASP A 14 -11.12 -1.32 11.65
N LEU A 15 -9.79 -1.21 11.66
CA LEU A 15 -8.88 -2.09 12.37
C LEU A 15 -8.65 -1.65 13.82
N LYS A 16 -8.59 -0.34 14.02
CA LYS A 16 -8.37 0.39 15.28
C LYS A 16 -8.76 1.84 15.00
N GLU A 17 -9.06 2.60 16.07
CA GLU A 17 -9.23 4.05 16.03
C GLU A 17 -8.23 4.72 15.05
N ASP A 18 -8.79 5.40 14.05
CA ASP A 18 -8.08 6.04 12.93
C ASP A 18 -7.20 5.13 12.06
N VAL A 19 -7.56 3.84 11.89
CA VAL A 19 -6.92 2.91 10.97
C VAL A 19 -7.95 2.14 10.16
N LEU A 20 -8.11 2.53 8.90
CA LEU A 20 -9.03 1.93 7.95
C LEU A 20 -8.30 1.05 6.94
N VAL A 21 -8.94 -0.02 6.46
CA VAL A 21 -8.38 -0.88 5.40
C VAL A 21 -9.46 -1.39 4.47
N THR A 22 -9.16 -1.47 3.18
CA THR A 22 -10.01 -2.17 2.20
C THR A 22 -9.57 -3.61 2.09
N THR A 23 -10.49 -4.55 2.29
CA THR A 23 -10.18 -5.98 2.28
C THR A 23 -11.28 -6.81 1.64
N SER A 24 -10.90 -7.92 1.02
CA SER A 24 -11.85 -8.94 0.54
C SER A 24 -12.23 -9.96 1.63
N ILE A 25 -11.71 -9.79 2.86
CA ILE A 25 -12.05 -10.65 3.99
C ILE A 25 -13.53 -10.45 4.34
N PRO A 26 -14.33 -11.54 4.42
CA PRO A 26 -15.75 -11.44 4.76
C PRO A 26 -16.00 -10.83 6.15
N PRO A 27 -17.13 -10.13 6.35
CA PRO A 27 -17.43 -9.40 7.57
C PRO A 27 -17.48 -10.26 8.83
N GLU A 28 -17.90 -11.51 8.73
CA GLU A 28 -17.91 -12.49 9.82
C GLU A 28 -16.52 -12.80 10.39
N ASN A 29 -15.45 -12.46 9.66
CA ASN A 29 -14.06 -12.66 10.06
C ASN A 29 -13.36 -11.36 10.49
N HIS A 30 -14.01 -10.20 10.39
CA HIS A 30 -13.41 -8.90 10.75
C HIS A 30 -13.01 -8.82 12.22
N ALA A 31 -13.76 -9.45 13.13
CA ALA A 31 -13.39 -9.50 14.54
C ALA A 31 -12.03 -10.19 14.76
N ALA A 32 -11.75 -11.28 14.03
CA ALA A 32 -10.47 -11.97 14.11
C ALA A 32 -9.34 -11.15 13.47
N LEU A 33 -9.63 -10.47 12.35
CA LEU A 33 -8.71 -9.53 11.70
C LEU A 33 -8.27 -8.40 12.64
N ARG A 34 -9.23 -7.70 13.26
CA ARG A 34 -8.99 -6.65 14.27
C ARG A 34 -8.18 -7.19 15.44
N SER A 35 -8.55 -8.36 15.94
CA SER A 35 -7.85 -9.00 17.05
C SER A 35 -6.38 -9.28 16.72
N GLY A 36 -6.08 -9.69 15.49
CA GLY A 36 -4.71 -9.91 15.02
C GLY A 36 -3.92 -8.61 14.89
N PHE A 37 -4.56 -7.57 14.35
CA PHE A 37 -3.95 -6.24 14.23
C PHE A 37 -3.66 -5.61 15.60
N ALA A 38 -4.57 -5.74 16.56
CA ALA A 38 -4.37 -5.34 17.96
C ALA A 38 -3.37 -6.22 18.73
N GLY A 39 -2.94 -7.35 18.14
CA GLY A 39 -1.97 -8.32 18.67
C GLY A 39 -2.42 -9.10 19.90
N TYR A 40 -3.72 -9.36 19.99
CA TYR A 40 -4.24 -10.39 20.89
C TYR A 40 -3.79 -11.79 20.42
N PRO A 41 -3.66 -12.75 21.33
CA PRO A 41 -3.33 -14.13 20.98
C PRO A 41 -4.44 -14.75 20.10
N ALA A 42 -4.08 -15.79 19.34
CA ALA A 42 -5.04 -16.54 18.55
C ALA A 42 -6.10 -17.19 19.47
N ASN A 43 -7.37 -17.06 19.11
CA ASN A 43 -8.44 -17.75 19.83
C ASN A 43 -8.52 -19.21 19.34
N PRO A 44 -8.34 -20.22 20.20
CA PRO A 44 -8.36 -21.63 19.81
C PRO A 44 -9.74 -22.10 19.31
N ARG A 45 -10.81 -21.34 19.57
CA ARG A 45 -12.17 -21.65 19.09
C ARG A 45 -12.43 -21.17 17.67
N TRP A 46 -11.50 -20.44 17.05
CA TRP A 46 -11.66 -19.96 15.70
C TRP A 46 -11.52 -21.08 14.67
N ASN A 47 -12.38 -21.02 13.66
CA ASN A 47 -12.22 -21.83 12.46
C ASN A 47 -11.03 -21.35 11.61
N ALA A 48 -10.67 -22.12 10.58
CA ALA A 48 -9.55 -21.80 9.70
C ALA A 48 -9.66 -20.41 9.06
N SER A 49 -10.85 -19.99 8.62
CA SER A 49 -11.09 -18.68 8.00
C SER A 49 -10.80 -17.53 8.97
N LYS A 50 -11.29 -17.62 10.21
CA LYS A 50 -11.02 -16.63 11.27
C LYS A 50 -9.54 -16.62 11.66
N PHE A 51 -8.91 -17.78 11.74
CA PHE A 51 -7.47 -17.87 12.01
C PHE A 51 -6.63 -17.24 10.89
N CYS A 52 -7.00 -17.43 9.62
CA CYS A 52 -6.36 -16.76 8.49
C CYS A 52 -6.54 -15.24 8.56
N ALA A 53 -7.75 -14.75 8.87
CA ALA A 53 -7.99 -13.32 9.05
C ALA A 53 -7.15 -12.73 10.20
N TRP A 54 -7.05 -13.43 11.33
CA TRP A 54 -6.17 -13.05 12.44
C TRP A 54 -4.70 -12.96 12.02
N LYS A 55 -4.19 -13.97 11.30
CA LYS A 55 -2.81 -13.95 10.77
C LYS A 55 -2.58 -12.73 9.87
N THR A 56 -3.53 -12.41 8.99
CA THR A 56 -3.46 -11.21 8.14
C THR A 56 -3.34 -9.94 8.99
N GLY A 57 -4.18 -9.79 10.03
CA GLY A 57 -4.09 -8.67 10.96
C GLY A 57 -2.72 -8.58 11.64
N CYS A 58 -2.18 -9.71 12.10
CA CYS A 58 -0.84 -9.76 12.69
C CYS A 58 0.25 -9.34 11.69
N HIS A 59 0.16 -9.77 10.43
CA HIS A 59 1.10 -9.35 9.40
C HIS A 59 1.03 -7.85 9.14
N TRP A 60 -0.16 -7.27 9.01
CA TRP A 60 -0.33 -5.83 8.81
C TRP A 60 0.21 -5.01 9.98
N ARG A 61 0.00 -5.46 11.23
CA ARG A 61 0.61 -4.82 12.40
C ARG A 61 2.14 -4.82 12.30
N LYS A 62 2.73 -5.96 11.95
CA LYS A 62 4.19 -6.08 11.79
C LYS A 62 4.70 -5.19 10.66
N ALA A 63 4.05 -5.21 9.50
CA ALA A 63 4.39 -4.38 8.36
C ALA A 63 4.29 -2.88 8.68
N LEU A 64 3.29 -2.47 9.47
CA LEU A 64 3.18 -1.09 9.96
C LEU A 64 4.34 -0.72 10.90
N ILE A 65 4.71 -1.60 11.85
CA ILE A 65 5.86 -1.38 12.74
C ILE A 65 7.18 -1.32 11.96
N GLN A 66 7.30 -2.11 10.90
CA GLN A 66 8.47 -2.19 10.03
C GLN A 66 8.54 -1.04 9.01
N GLY A 67 7.47 -0.24 8.86
CA GLY A 67 7.39 0.83 7.87
C GLY A 67 7.12 0.36 6.44
N GLU A 68 6.77 -0.91 6.24
CA GLU A 68 6.34 -1.45 4.94
C GLU A 68 4.91 -1.00 4.58
N MET A 69 4.09 -0.78 5.61
CA MET A 69 2.77 -0.14 5.50
C MET A 69 2.77 1.15 6.30
N VAL A 70 1.99 2.11 5.83
CA VAL A 70 1.80 3.43 6.45
C VAL A 70 0.32 3.73 6.57
N ILE A 71 -0.05 4.51 7.58
CA ILE A 71 -1.39 5.06 7.69
C ILE A 71 -1.37 6.39 6.93
N ARG A 72 -2.11 6.44 5.83
CA ARG A 72 -2.22 7.65 5.01
C ARG A 72 -2.95 8.74 5.81
N PRO A 73 -2.33 9.91 6.05
CA PRO A 73 -2.93 10.94 6.92
C PRO A 73 -4.23 11.56 6.37
N THR A 74 -4.51 11.45 5.08
CA THR A 74 -5.66 12.10 4.45
C THR A 74 -6.98 11.41 4.74
N ASP A 75 -6.97 10.11 4.95
CA ASP A 75 -8.18 9.29 5.09
C ASP A 75 -7.99 8.09 6.03
N SER A 76 -6.92 8.09 6.81
CA SER A 76 -6.62 7.05 7.80
C SER A 76 -6.45 5.64 7.20
N MET A 77 -6.23 5.53 5.88
CA MET A 77 -6.10 4.25 5.21
C MET A 77 -4.73 3.61 5.43
N LEU A 78 -4.72 2.34 5.83
CA LEU A 78 -3.53 1.52 5.89
C LEU A 78 -3.16 1.07 4.47
N VAL A 79 -2.09 1.65 3.93
CA VAL A 79 -1.63 1.42 2.55
C VAL A 79 -0.15 1.00 2.54
N PRO A 80 0.33 0.30 1.51
CA PRO A 80 1.76 0.06 1.32
C PRO A 80 2.54 1.38 1.22
N ALA A 81 3.74 1.45 1.81
CA ALA A 81 4.57 2.65 1.78
C ALA A 81 4.92 3.15 0.35
N CYS A 82 4.98 2.24 -0.62
CA CYS A 82 5.22 2.57 -2.03
C CYS A 82 4.06 3.32 -2.71
N GLU A 83 2.85 3.27 -2.15
CA GLU A 83 1.65 3.89 -2.72
C GLU A 83 1.45 5.34 -2.24
N GLU A 84 1.90 5.69 -1.02
CA GLU A 84 1.85 7.07 -0.50
C GLU A 84 2.57 8.07 -1.42
N ASN A 85 3.64 7.63 -2.09
CA ASN A 85 4.44 8.50 -2.95
C ASN A 85 3.80 8.75 -4.34
N ARG A 86 2.75 7.99 -4.70
CA ARG A 86 2.09 8.11 -6.02
C ARG A 86 1.01 9.20 -6.04
N GLU A 87 0.37 9.49 -4.91
CA GLU A 87 -0.70 10.49 -4.85
C GLU A 87 -0.19 11.95 -4.75
N LYS A 88 1.11 12.13 -4.47
CA LYS A 88 1.77 13.44 -4.63
C LYS A 88 2.13 13.77 -6.09
N GLN A 89 1.83 12.89 -7.05
CA GLN A 89 2.05 13.13 -8.47
C GLN A 89 0.71 13.33 -9.21
N GLN A 90 0.18 14.55 -9.13
CA GLN A 90 -0.78 15.04 -10.12
C GLN A 90 -0.13 15.14 -11.53
N PRO A 91 -0.91 15.08 -12.62
CA PRO A 91 -0.46 14.63 -13.94
C PRO A 91 0.43 15.68 -14.60
N GLN A 92 1.73 15.40 -14.69
CA GLN A 92 2.65 16.19 -15.49
C GLN A 92 2.40 15.85 -16.95
N THR A 93 1.68 16.77 -17.59
CA THR A 93 1.46 16.84 -19.03
C THR A 93 2.76 16.59 -19.78
N ASN A 94 2.73 15.61 -20.66
CA ASN A 94 3.62 15.38 -21.78
C ASN A 94 4.01 16.70 -22.46
N LYS A 95 5.20 17.20 -22.12
CA LYS A 95 5.99 18.13 -22.93
C LYS A 95 7.44 17.67 -22.93
N TRP A 96 7.75 16.90 -23.97
CA TRP A 96 8.91 17.06 -24.85
C TRP A 96 10.19 17.66 -24.23
N LEU A 97 11.21 16.79 -24.16
CA LEU A 97 12.65 17.09 -24.13
C LEU A 97 13.16 17.98 -22.98
N HIS A 98 13.63 17.33 -21.91
CA HIS A 98 14.66 17.90 -21.06
C HIS A 98 15.86 16.94 -21.00
N PHE A 99 16.92 17.32 -21.71
CA PHE A 99 18.21 16.66 -21.68
C PHE A 99 18.84 16.78 -20.28
N PRO A 100 19.52 15.74 -19.76
CA PRO A 100 20.24 15.85 -18.50
C PRO A 100 21.45 16.78 -18.64
N THR A 101 21.57 17.71 -17.69
CA THR A 101 22.55 18.81 -17.58
C THR A 101 24.00 18.37 -17.31
N TRP A 102 24.37 17.12 -17.60
CA TRP A 102 25.72 16.58 -17.35
C TRP A 102 26.62 16.52 -18.59
N ALA A 103 26.13 16.93 -19.77
CA ALA A 103 26.93 16.99 -21.00
C ALA A 103 27.37 18.44 -21.35
N LYS A 104 27.99 19.14 -20.38
CA LYS A 104 28.72 20.39 -20.64
C LYS A 104 30.13 20.31 -20.06
N GLN A 105 30.99 19.60 -20.77
CA GLN A 105 32.46 19.64 -20.82
C GLN A 105 32.82 18.42 -21.66
N ILE A 106 33.18 18.49 -22.94
CA ILE A 106 34.28 19.24 -23.54
C ILE A 106 33.96 19.40 -25.04
N LEU A 107 33.81 20.63 -25.53
CA LEU A 107 34.12 20.94 -26.93
C LEU A 107 34.54 22.40 -27.00
N GLY A 108 35.82 22.64 -27.28
CA GLY A 108 36.33 24.00 -27.43
C GLY A 108 37.83 24.14 -27.45
N HIS A 109 38.56 23.31 -28.20
CA HIS A 109 39.86 23.70 -28.74
C HIS A 109 39.84 23.52 -30.27
N TYR A 110 39.24 24.51 -30.92
CA TYR A 110 39.58 25.17 -32.19
C TYR A 110 40.39 24.40 -33.27
N GLN A 111 39.81 24.34 -34.47
CA GLN A 111 40.52 24.29 -35.75
C GLN A 111 41.33 25.59 -35.96
N THR A 112 42.49 25.54 -36.62
CA THR A 112 42.73 25.97 -38.03
C THR A 112 44.24 26.17 -38.27
N ALA A 113 44.65 25.79 -39.50
CA ALA A 113 45.93 26.01 -40.19
C ALA A 113 46.92 24.84 -40.14
#